data_AF-A0A7S1H3U5-F1
#
_entry.id   AF-A0A7S1H3U5-F1
#
_cell.length_a   1.000
_cell.length_b   1.000
_cell.length_c   1.000
_cell.angle_alpha   90.00
_cell.angle_beta   90.00
_cell.angle_gamma   90.00
#
_symmetry.space_group_name_H-M   'P 1'
#
loop_
_entity.id
_entity.type
_entity.pdbx_description
1 polymer ?
#
loop_
_entity_poly.entity_id
_entity_poly.type
_entity_poly.pdbx_seq_one_letter_code
_entity_poly.pdbx_strand_id
1 'polypeptide(L)'
;DETTCRGIHKFFDHGVETPFEFNSADDIMDYQDSCMEDRGSDGSKAFFGINHFTKLPSSRKAEQLGTTDQLHSRIDNCSAQNRDRPISFVYVDFWTRGNLPQVTQERNIQISRRRNTM
;
A
#
# COMPACT_ATOMS: atom_id res chain seq x y z
N ASP A 1 -13.43 -24.42 -20.68
CA ASP A 1 -14.53 -23.70 -20.02
C ASP A 1 -13.89 -22.82 -18.95
N GLU A 2 -13.60 -21.57 -19.30
CA GLU A 2 -12.79 -20.60 -18.53
C GLU A 2 -13.69 -19.53 -17.87
N THR A 3 -14.72 -19.95 -17.17
CA THR A 3 -15.73 -19.03 -16.63
C THR A 3 -15.56 -18.67 -15.14
N THR A 4 -14.43 -18.98 -14.51
CA THR A 4 -14.32 -18.94 -13.03
C THR A 4 -13.38 -17.90 -12.40
N CYS A 5 -12.96 -16.82 -13.07
CA CYS A 5 -12.19 -15.73 -12.41
C CYS A 5 -12.53 -14.30 -12.86
N ARG A 6 -13.78 -13.99 -13.22
CA ARG A 6 -14.16 -12.62 -13.68
C ARG A 6 -14.09 -11.51 -12.62
N GLY A 7 -13.79 -11.82 -11.35
CA GLY A 7 -13.84 -10.86 -10.24
C GLY A 7 -12.51 -10.20 -9.85
N ILE A 8 -11.37 -10.91 -9.98
CA ILE A 8 -10.09 -10.46 -9.39
C ILE A 8 -9.10 -9.95 -10.46
N HIS A 9 -9.22 -10.37 -11.73
CA HIS A 9 -8.27 -9.97 -12.77
C HIS A 9 -8.33 -8.48 -13.16
N LYS A 10 -9.50 -7.82 -13.00
CA LYS A 10 -9.66 -6.41 -13.41
C LYS A 10 -8.82 -5.44 -12.58
N PHE A 11 -8.42 -5.80 -11.36
CA PHE A 11 -7.55 -4.92 -10.58
C PHE A 11 -6.18 -4.80 -11.24
N PHE A 12 -5.60 -5.91 -11.71
CA PHE A 12 -4.29 -5.91 -12.36
C PHE A 12 -4.27 -5.18 -13.71
N ASP A 13 -5.44 -4.94 -14.31
CA ASP A 13 -5.55 -4.08 -15.49
C ASP A 13 -5.26 -2.61 -15.14
N HIS A 14 -5.53 -2.20 -13.89
CA HIS A 14 -5.51 -0.79 -13.47
C HIS A 14 -4.55 -0.48 -12.31
N GLY A 15 -4.10 -1.50 -11.59
CA GLY A 15 -3.30 -1.41 -10.39
C GLY A 15 -1.89 -1.95 -10.60
N VAL A 16 -0.92 -1.28 -10.00
CA VAL A 16 0.43 -1.80 -9.73
C VAL A 16 0.66 -1.79 -8.22
N GLU A 17 1.43 -2.73 -7.73
CA GLU A 17 1.73 -2.87 -6.31
C GLU A 17 3.24 -2.97 -6.06
N THR A 18 3.65 -2.70 -4.83
CA THR A 18 5.00 -3.06 -4.33
C THR A 18 5.18 -4.59 -4.28
N PRO A 19 6.38 -5.11 -3.93
CA PRO A 19 6.56 -6.55 -3.71
C PRO A 19 5.46 -7.14 -2.82
N PHE A 20 5.03 -8.36 -3.15
CA PHE A 20 3.85 -8.95 -2.51
C PHE A 20 4.02 -9.17 -1.01
N GLU A 21 5.17 -9.70 -0.59
CA GLU A 21 5.40 -10.13 0.78
C GLU A 21 6.84 -9.83 1.22
N PHE A 22 7.00 -9.57 2.51
CA PHE A 22 8.29 -9.24 3.14
C PHE A 22 8.65 -10.26 4.22
N ASN A 23 9.93 -10.59 4.42
CA ASN A 23 10.30 -11.58 5.44
C ASN A 23 10.24 -10.98 6.84
N SER A 24 10.59 -9.70 6.97
CA SER A 24 10.71 -8.99 8.24
C SER A 24 10.01 -7.63 8.22
N ALA A 25 9.88 -7.02 9.42
CA ALA A 25 9.43 -5.64 9.52
C ALA A 25 10.50 -4.67 9.00
N ASP A 26 11.78 -5.01 9.12
CA ASP A 26 12.88 -4.19 8.63
C ASP A 26 12.87 -4.14 7.09
N ASP A 27 12.56 -5.27 6.43
CA ASP A 27 12.42 -5.34 4.97
C ASP A 27 11.33 -4.37 4.48
N ILE A 28 10.23 -4.20 5.22
CA ILE A 28 9.13 -3.28 4.88
C ILE A 28 9.58 -1.81 5.01
N MET A 29 10.52 -1.55 5.91
CA MET A 29 11.03 -0.22 6.21
C MET A 29 12.27 0.14 5.39
N ASP A 30 12.88 -0.82 4.71
CA ASP A 30 13.86 -0.58 3.66
C ASP A 30 13.15 -0.06 2.41
N TYR A 31 12.86 1.23 2.40
CA TYR A 31 12.07 1.85 1.35
C TYR A 31 12.72 1.75 -0.02
N GLN A 32 14.04 1.60 -0.14
CA GLN A 32 14.69 1.51 -1.45
C GLN A 32 14.21 0.27 -2.22
N ASP A 33 14.10 -0.86 -1.53
CA ASP A 33 13.65 -2.11 -2.14
C ASP A 33 12.14 -2.28 -2.02
N SER A 34 11.56 -1.94 -0.87
CA SER A 34 10.17 -2.26 -0.56
C SER A 34 9.14 -1.34 -1.21
N CYS A 35 9.54 -0.20 -1.77
CA CYS A 35 8.63 0.71 -2.49
C CYS A 35 8.71 0.58 -4.01
N MET A 36 9.55 -0.32 -4.55
CA MET A 36 9.64 -0.54 -5.99
C MET A 36 8.31 -1.04 -6.56
N GLU A 37 7.95 -0.63 -7.77
CA GLU A 37 6.85 -1.27 -8.50
C GLU A 37 7.25 -2.71 -8.87
N ASP A 38 6.37 -3.68 -8.60
CA ASP A 38 6.59 -5.09 -8.91
C ASP A 38 5.36 -5.67 -9.62
N ARG A 39 4.29 -5.93 -8.88
CA ARG A 39 3.13 -6.66 -9.41
C ARG A 39 2.24 -5.76 -10.25
N GLY A 40 2.17 -6.06 -11.55
CA GLY A 40 1.35 -5.30 -12.51
C GLY A 40 2.08 -4.09 -13.10
N SER A 41 3.39 -3.95 -12.90
CA SER A 41 4.14 -2.83 -13.48
C SER A 41 4.25 -2.95 -15.00
N ASP A 42 3.61 -2.01 -15.70
CA ASP A 42 3.75 -1.79 -17.14
C ASP A 42 3.86 -0.30 -17.49
N GLY A 43 4.04 0.55 -16.47
CA GLY A 43 4.12 2.01 -16.59
C GLY A 43 2.81 2.73 -16.94
N SER A 44 1.70 2.01 -17.11
CA SER A 44 0.40 2.57 -17.54
C SER A 44 -0.69 2.54 -16.46
N LYS A 45 -0.43 1.87 -15.34
CA LYS A 45 -1.42 1.68 -14.27
C LYS A 45 -1.82 2.99 -13.61
N ALA A 46 -3.08 3.12 -13.25
CA ALA A 46 -3.63 4.31 -12.59
C ALA A 46 -3.51 4.22 -11.07
N PHE A 47 -3.83 3.06 -10.48
CA PHE A 47 -3.80 2.83 -9.04
C PHE A 47 -2.45 2.27 -8.58
N PHE A 48 -1.97 2.76 -7.44
CA PHE A 48 -0.76 2.26 -6.81
C PHE A 48 -1.10 1.73 -5.42
N GLY A 49 -0.84 0.45 -5.19
CA GLY A 49 -1.01 -0.22 -3.91
C GLY A 49 0.33 -0.46 -3.24
N ILE A 50 0.38 -0.38 -1.91
CA ILE A 50 1.55 -0.77 -1.14
C ILE A 50 1.20 -1.93 -0.22
N ASN A 51 1.99 -2.99 -0.27
CA ASN A 51 1.92 -4.08 0.69
C ASN A 51 2.67 -3.67 1.95
N HIS A 52 2.03 -3.84 3.10
CA HIS A 52 2.53 -3.45 4.43
C HIS A 52 2.26 -4.57 5.44
N PHE A 53 2.73 -5.76 5.10
CA PHE A 53 2.58 -6.99 5.89
C PHE A 53 3.77 -7.92 5.66
N THR A 54 3.99 -8.86 6.58
CA THR A 54 5.02 -9.88 6.39
C THR A 54 4.44 -11.17 5.81
N LYS A 55 5.27 -11.95 5.11
CA LYS A 55 4.94 -13.24 4.49
C LYS A 55 4.10 -14.17 5.36
N LEU A 56 4.42 -14.24 6.65
CA LEU A 56 3.60 -14.95 7.62
C LEU A 56 2.80 -13.92 8.42
N PRO A 57 1.46 -13.92 8.31
CA PRO A 57 0.62 -13.00 9.06
C PRO A 57 0.86 -13.12 10.56
N SER A 58 1.03 -11.99 11.23
CA SER A 58 1.24 -11.95 12.68
C SER A 58 0.56 -10.74 13.30
N SER A 59 -0.34 -10.98 14.26
CA SER A 59 -1.03 -9.89 14.97
C SER A 59 -0.06 -8.96 15.68
N ARG A 60 0.99 -9.52 16.30
CA ARG A 60 2.05 -8.74 16.94
C ARG A 60 2.79 -7.85 15.95
N LYS A 61 3.14 -8.38 14.78
CA LYS A 61 3.81 -7.58 13.73
C LYS A 61 2.85 -6.53 13.15
N ALA A 62 1.58 -6.85 12.98
CA ALA A 62 0.58 -5.88 12.52
C ALA A 62 0.39 -4.73 13.51
N GLU A 63 0.37 -5.00 14.83
CA GLU A 63 0.37 -3.94 15.85
C GLU A 63 1.65 -3.10 15.79
N GLN A 64 2.81 -3.76 15.62
CA GLN A 64 4.09 -3.06 15.49
C GLN A 64 4.12 -2.16 14.26
N LEU A 65 3.73 -2.68 13.09
CA LEU A 65 3.78 -2.05 11.76
C LEU A 65 2.64 -1.05 11.52
N GLY A 66 1.51 -1.24 12.20
CA GLY A 66 0.27 -0.47 12.02
C GLY A 66 0.25 0.82 12.82
N THR A 67 1.37 1.28 13.37
CA THR A 67 1.42 2.58 14.06
C THR A 67 1.21 3.72 13.06
N THR A 68 0.61 4.83 13.54
CA THR A 68 0.33 6.01 12.71
C THR A 68 1.59 6.52 12.01
N ASP A 69 2.70 6.62 12.73
CA ASP A 69 3.97 7.14 12.20
C ASP A 69 4.55 6.24 11.11
N GLN A 70 4.52 4.93 11.31
CA GLN A 70 5.04 4.00 10.30
C GLN A 70 4.16 3.94 9.06
N LEU A 71 2.83 3.98 9.22
CA LEU A 71 1.92 4.02 8.08
C LEU A 71 2.09 5.30 7.27
N HIS A 72 2.19 6.46 7.93
CA HIS A 72 2.47 7.72 7.23
C HIS A 72 3.84 7.69 6.55
N SER A 73 4.88 7.27 7.26
CA SER A 73 6.24 7.14 6.72
C SER A 73 6.28 6.22 5.50
N ARG A 74 5.62 5.06 5.57
CA ARG A 74 5.51 4.11 4.47
C ARG A 74 4.80 4.74 3.25
N ILE A 75 3.67 5.39 3.46
CA ILE A 75 2.91 6.05 2.38
C ILE A 75 3.73 7.18 1.75
N ASP A 76 4.35 8.05 2.55
CA ASP A 76 5.12 9.20 2.06
C ASP A 76 6.37 8.75 1.28
N ASN A 77 7.14 7.80 1.82
CA ASN A 77 8.35 7.32 1.16
C ASN A 77 8.02 6.59 -0.15
N CYS A 78 7.03 5.70 -0.15
CA CYS A 78 6.65 5.02 -1.39
C CYS A 78 6.05 5.97 -2.42
N SER A 79 5.28 6.97 -2.01
CA SER A 79 4.81 8.02 -2.91
C SER A 79 5.98 8.77 -3.54
N ALA A 80 6.93 9.25 -2.74
CA ALA A 80 8.07 10.05 -3.20
C ALA A 80 8.96 9.27 -4.18
N GLN A 81 9.24 7.99 -3.91
CA GLN A 81 10.05 7.16 -4.80
C GLN A 81 9.37 6.86 -6.14
N ASN A 82 8.04 6.89 -6.18
CA ASN A 82 7.26 6.60 -7.38
C ASN A 82 6.71 7.86 -8.03
N ARG A 83 7.56 8.91 -8.14
CA ARG A 83 7.23 10.18 -8.84
C ARG A 83 6.04 10.93 -8.21
N ASP A 84 6.02 11.00 -6.89
CA ASP A 84 4.95 11.63 -6.10
C ASP A 84 3.56 11.05 -6.37
N ARG A 85 3.52 9.78 -6.77
CA ARG A 85 2.28 9.09 -7.12
C ARG A 85 1.43 8.83 -5.88
N PRO A 86 0.14 9.22 -5.87
CA PRO A 86 -0.74 8.95 -4.75
C PRO A 86 -0.91 7.45 -4.47
N ILE A 87 -0.71 7.05 -3.22
CA ILE A 87 -1.05 5.70 -2.77
C ILE A 87 -2.57 5.54 -2.72
N SER A 88 -3.08 4.59 -3.49
CA SER A 88 -4.52 4.29 -3.60
C SER A 88 -4.96 3.25 -2.57
N PHE A 89 -4.09 2.28 -2.29
CA PHE A 89 -4.38 1.17 -1.38
C PHE A 89 -3.18 0.86 -0.47
N VAL A 90 -3.47 0.55 0.80
CA VAL A 90 -2.49 0.03 1.76
C VAL A 90 -3.00 -1.31 2.25
N TYR A 91 -2.29 -2.38 1.90
CA TYR A 91 -2.66 -3.75 2.27
C TYR A 91 -1.96 -4.14 3.56
N VAL A 92 -2.68 -4.73 4.52
CA VAL A 92 -2.18 -5.14 5.84
C VAL A 92 -2.77 -6.49 6.24
N ASP A 93 -2.10 -7.22 7.14
CA ASP A 93 -2.59 -8.52 7.65
C ASP A 93 -3.90 -8.41 8.46
N PHE A 94 -3.96 -7.44 9.38
CA PHE A 94 -5.07 -7.30 10.34
C PHE A 94 -5.44 -5.82 10.49
N TRP A 95 -6.40 -5.32 9.71
CA TRP A 95 -6.77 -3.90 9.72
C TRP A 95 -7.27 -3.38 11.09
N THR A 96 -7.73 -4.27 11.97
CA THR A 96 -8.14 -3.96 13.35
C THR A 96 -6.96 -3.88 14.33
N ARG A 97 -5.75 -4.22 13.90
CA ARG A 97 -4.52 -4.18 14.69
C ARG A 97 -3.66 -3.02 14.21
N GLY A 98 -3.70 -1.91 14.95
CA GLY A 98 -3.06 -0.65 14.57
C GLY A 98 -4.07 0.42 14.14
N ASN A 99 -3.55 1.48 13.51
CA ASN A 99 -4.26 2.74 13.27
C ASN A 99 -4.59 2.97 11.78
N LEU A 100 -4.60 1.92 10.95
CA LEU A 100 -4.86 2.06 9.51
C LEU A 100 -6.18 2.81 9.20
N PRO A 101 -7.32 2.55 9.88
CA PRO A 101 -8.54 3.32 9.62
C PRO A 101 -8.38 4.83 9.89
N GLN A 102 -7.68 5.20 10.97
CA GLN A 102 -7.40 6.59 11.29
C GLN A 102 -6.52 7.23 10.21
N VAL A 103 -5.39 6.61 9.87
CA VAL A 103 -4.47 7.11 8.84
C VAL A 103 -5.17 7.26 7.48
N THR A 104 -6.03 6.31 7.12
CA THR A 104 -6.83 6.36 5.90
C THR A 104 -7.73 7.60 5.87
N GLN A 105 -8.43 7.89 6.98
CA GLN A 105 -9.28 9.07 7.07
C GLN A 105 -8.47 10.36 6.97
N GLU A 106 -7.34 10.44 7.69
CA GLU A 106 -6.43 11.59 7.66
C GLU A 106 -5.93 11.87 6.23
N ARG A 107 -5.48 10.83 5.52
CA ARG A 107 -5.00 10.94 4.14
C ARG A 107 -6.09 11.33 3.16
N ASN A 108 -7.28 10.75 3.27
CA ASN A 108 -8.40 11.11 2.41
C ASN A 108 -8.84 12.57 2.60
N ILE A 109 -8.81 13.09 3.84
CA ILE A 109 -9.04 14.51 4.13
C ILE A 109 -7.96 15.39 3.49
N GLN A 110 -6.68 15.02 3.60
CA GLN A 110 -5.58 15.75 2.98
C GLN A 110 -5.73 15.82 1.44
N ILE A 111 -6.03 14.69 0.80
CA ILE A 111 -6.25 14.61 -0.65
C ILE A 111 -7.45 15.48 -1.06
N SER A 112 -8.56 15.39 -0.33
CA SER A 112 -9.76 16.21 -0.59
C SER A 112 -9.45 17.70 -0.51
N ARG A 113 -8.69 18.14 0.51
CA ARG A 113 -8.29 19.55 0.65
C ARG A 113 -7.43 20.02 -0.51
N ARG A 114 -6.43 19.22 -0.95
CA ARG A 114 -5.56 19.57 -2.09
C ARG A 114 -6.34 19.75 -3.39
N ARG A 115 -7.39 18.94 -3.62
CA ARG A 115 -8.25 19.05 -4.80
C ARG A 115 -9.13 20.31 -4.81
N ASN A 116 -9.46 20.85 -3.64
CA ASN A 116 -10.30 22.05 -3.53
C ASN A 116 -9.49 23.35 -3.59
N THR A 117 -8.16 23.27 -3.60
CA THR A 117 -7.24 24.43 -3.68
C THR A 117 -6.55 24.57 -5.04
N MET A 118 -6.83 23.67 -5.98
CA MET A 118 -6.41 23.75 -7.39
C MET A 118 -7.61 24.13 -8.26
#